data_AF-A0A409VKN7-F1
#
_entry.id   AF-A0A409VKN7-F1
#
_cell.length_a   1.000
_cell.length_b   1.000
_cell.length_c   1.000
_cell.angle_alpha   90.00
_cell.angle_beta   90.00
_cell.angle_gamma   90.00
#
_symmetry.space_group_name_H-M   'P 1'
#
loop_
_entity.id
_entity.type
_entity.pdbx_description
1 polymer ?
#
loop_
_entity_poly.entity_id
_entity_poly.type
_entity_poly.pdbx_seq_one_letter_code
_entity_poly.pdbx_strand_id
1 'polypeptide(L)'
;MADITDINIVVALGPTSTDTYYLGVGRQVCHNNLPKGLVEQIESGKLPNNRLRYLSLDKTAQYWCAEDKTGPTVSWNTPDNGPLDKLIRKGSATSGWVTFPDYDTSKRIAHPYYFVASKTTGKWAMLLPDDYMNTIKEIKAHIPSSTFDNSVKWILFGTAGTHVYQLTNGYITSLGEQHKDHSHPLVKALMEYDPDFNPSVGRGEWMIDKGSSISLHDHRYFFLKFTNTRTKRSQFKYCLPPHLEQKIEEMIKVAQSPAERDEVAFDNQLVTLGKFQHAHNMMRRELEIDNVFDGASGRRHIFHYY
;
A
#
# COMPACT_ATOMS: atom_id res chain seq x y z
N MET A 1 -26.06 -5.74 -6.77
CA MET A 1 -24.95 -5.95 -5.82
C MET A 1 -24.88 -4.72 -4.93
N ALA A 2 -24.78 -4.89 -3.61
CA ALA A 2 -24.58 -3.77 -2.68
C ALA A 2 -23.27 -3.05 -3.05
N ASP A 3 -23.26 -1.72 -2.96
CA ASP A 3 -22.08 -0.91 -3.24
C ASP A 3 -21.02 -1.24 -2.17
N ILE A 4 -19.97 -1.99 -2.54
CA ILE A 4 -18.88 -2.43 -1.65
C ILE A 4 -17.85 -1.29 -1.47
N THR A 5 -18.10 -0.12 -2.05
CA THR A 5 -17.14 1.00 -2.11
C THR A 5 -16.71 1.54 -0.75
N ASP A 6 -17.52 1.37 0.30
CA ASP A 6 -17.23 1.89 1.64
C ASP A 6 -16.51 0.90 2.57
N ILE A 7 -16.33 -0.35 2.16
CA ILE A 7 -15.69 -1.36 3.01
C ILE A 7 -14.18 -1.32 2.82
N ASN A 8 -13.44 -1.16 3.92
CA ASN A 8 -12.00 -1.28 3.86
C ASN A 8 -11.59 -2.74 3.73
N ILE A 9 -10.95 -3.09 2.62
CA ILE A 9 -10.39 -4.42 2.38
C ILE A 9 -8.89 -4.28 2.17
N VAL A 10 -8.11 -5.02 2.96
CA VAL A 10 -6.66 -5.12 2.84
C VAL A 10 -6.30 -6.60 2.81
N VAL A 11 -5.60 -7.00 1.75
CA VAL A 11 -5.12 -8.37 1.59
C VAL A 11 -3.60 -8.32 1.45
N ALA A 12 -2.90 -9.15 2.20
CA ALA A 12 -1.51 -9.47 1.94
C ALA A 12 -1.41 -10.99 1.76
N LEU A 13 -1.21 -11.42 0.52
CA LEU A 13 -0.95 -12.82 0.21
C LEU A 13 0.49 -13.12 0.56
N GLY A 14 0.67 -14.06 1.49
CA GLY A 14 1.96 -14.35 2.05
C GLY A 14 2.87 -15.11 1.08
N PRO A 15 4.18 -14.98 1.25
CA PRO A 15 5.13 -15.36 0.22
C PRO A 15 5.67 -16.80 0.31
N THR A 16 5.38 -17.49 1.41
CA THR A 16 5.95 -18.82 1.70
C THR A 16 4.98 -19.97 1.40
N SER A 17 3.67 -19.73 1.45
CA SER A 17 2.63 -20.73 1.18
C SER A 17 1.28 -20.06 0.92
N THR A 18 0.30 -20.84 0.45
CA THR A 18 -1.11 -20.41 0.35
C THR A 18 -1.75 -20.11 1.71
N ASP A 19 -1.16 -20.62 2.79
CA ASP A 19 -1.67 -20.50 4.16
C ASP A 19 -0.99 -19.37 4.93
N THR A 20 -0.08 -18.64 4.30
CA THR A 20 0.52 -17.44 4.88
C THR A 20 -0.28 -16.25 4.36
N TYR A 21 -1.00 -15.52 5.20
CA TYR A 21 -1.78 -14.38 4.72
C TYR A 21 -2.22 -13.43 5.84
N TYR A 22 -2.57 -12.22 5.41
CA TYR A 22 -3.43 -11.29 6.13
C TYR A 22 -4.67 -10.99 5.28
N LEU A 23 -5.85 -11.09 5.87
CA LEU A 23 -7.12 -10.68 5.28
C LEU A 23 -7.85 -9.79 6.29
N GLY A 24 -8.01 -8.52 5.93
CA GLY A 24 -8.80 -7.58 6.70
C GLY A 24 -9.98 -7.06 5.90
N VAL A 25 -11.16 -7.04 6.51
CA VAL A 25 -12.41 -6.53 5.90
C VAL A 25 -13.20 -5.77 6.97
N GLY A 26 -13.48 -4.48 6.74
CA GLY A 26 -14.10 -3.64 7.77
C GLY A 26 -13.21 -3.53 9.01
N ARG A 27 -13.74 -3.86 10.20
CA ARG A 27 -12.94 -3.94 11.45
C ARG A 27 -12.34 -5.32 11.67
N GLN A 28 -12.82 -6.34 10.96
CA GLN A 28 -12.41 -7.72 11.17
C GLN A 28 -11.05 -8.03 10.52
N VAL A 29 -10.34 -8.94 11.16
CA VAL A 29 -9.06 -9.48 10.68
C VAL A 29 -9.08 -10.99 10.78
N CYS A 30 -8.62 -11.65 9.73
CA CYS A 30 -8.26 -13.06 9.70
C CYS A 30 -6.84 -13.17 9.17
N HIS A 31 -5.97 -13.90 9.86
CA HIS A 31 -4.60 -14.09 9.42
C HIS A 31 -4.11 -15.49 9.74
N ASN A 32 -3.11 -15.95 9.00
CA ASN A 32 -2.46 -17.23 9.26
C ASN A 32 -0.97 -17.17 8.91
N ASN A 33 -0.16 -17.89 9.70
CA ASN A 33 1.30 -17.99 9.55
C ASN A 33 2.06 -16.66 9.37
N LEU A 34 1.58 -15.56 9.97
CA LEU A 34 2.24 -14.26 9.92
C LEU A 34 3.43 -14.18 10.91
N PRO A 35 4.39 -13.25 10.67
CA PRO A 35 5.50 -13.04 11.59
C PRO A 35 4.98 -12.60 12.96
N LYS A 36 5.54 -13.14 14.05
CA LYS A 36 5.06 -12.87 15.42
C LYS A 36 4.95 -11.37 15.73
N GLY A 37 5.97 -10.59 15.35
CA GLY A 37 5.96 -9.14 15.56
C GLY A 37 4.85 -8.40 14.80
N LEU A 38 4.33 -8.94 13.70
CA LEU A 38 3.15 -8.40 13.03
C LEU A 38 1.85 -8.79 13.76
N VAL A 39 1.75 -10.06 14.17
CA VAL A 39 0.59 -10.57 14.94
C VAL A 39 0.40 -9.76 16.22
N GLU A 40 1.47 -9.50 16.96
CA GLU A 40 1.42 -8.68 18.19
C GLU A 40 0.88 -7.26 17.94
N GLN A 41 1.15 -6.65 16.77
CA GLN A 41 0.63 -5.32 16.42
C GLN A 41 -0.85 -5.36 16.04
N ILE A 42 -1.28 -6.43 15.39
CA ILE A 42 -2.69 -6.68 15.06
C ILE A 42 -3.48 -6.91 16.35
N GLU A 43 -3.05 -7.85 17.19
CA GLU A 43 -3.74 -8.25 18.42
C GLU A 43 -3.76 -7.15 19.48
N SER A 44 -2.72 -6.31 19.55
CA SER A 44 -2.70 -5.14 20.44
C SER A 44 -3.53 -3.95 19.95
N GLY A 45 -4.16 -4.05 18.77
CA GLY A 45 -4.97 -2.98 18.18
C GLY A 45 -4.15 -1.80 17.64
N LYS A 46 -2.83 -1.96 17.48
CA LYS A 46 -1.94 -0.94 16.89
C LYS A 46 -2.03 -0.88 15.36
N LEU A 47 -2.50 -1.96 14.74
CA LEU A 47 -2.83 -2.04 13.32
C LEU A 47 -4.31 -2.38 13.10
N PRO A 48 -5.24 -1.49 13.48
CA PRO A 48 -6.67 -1.78 13.31
C PRO A 48 -7.03 -1.71 11.82
N ASN A 49 -7.74 -2.74 11.33
CA ASN A 49 -7.95 -2.89 9.89
C ASN A 49 -8.75 -1.76 9.27
N ASN A 50 -9.74 -1.19 9.96
CA ASN A 50 -10.54 -0.06 9.45
C ASN A 50 -9.67 1.14 9.03
N ARG A 51 -8.52 1.32 9.67
CA ARG A 51 -7.52 2.35 9.40
C ARG A 51 -6.33 1.88 8.57
N LEU A 52 -6.14 0.57 8.41
CA LEU A 52 -5.05 0.04 7.58
C LEU A 52 -5.31 0.35 6.10
N ARG A 53 -4.29 0.85 5.41
CA ARG A 53 -4.34 1.13 3.97
C ARG A 53 -3.71 0.00 3.15
N TYR A 54 -2.58 -0.52 3.63
CA TYR A 54 -1.92 -1.68 3.02
C TYR A 54 -1.02 -2.39 4.02
N LEU A 55 -0.64 -3.61 3.66
CA LEU A 55 0.37 -4.41 4.30
C LEU A 55 1.20 -5.11 3.21
N SER A 56 2.52 -5.12 3.35
CA SER A 56 3.44 -5.85 2.48
C SER A 56 4.35 -6.76 3.32
N LEU A 57 4.59 -7.96 2.81
CA LEU A 57 5.42 -8.99 3.42
C LEU A 57 6.61 -9.30 2.50
N ASP A 58 7.81 -9.38 3.07
CA ASP A 58 9.01 -9.87 2.39
C ASP A 58 8.88 -11.36 2.03
N LYS A 59 9.57 -11.81 0.97
CA LYS A 59 9.55 -13.20 0.46
C LYS A 59 9.71 -14.30 1.52
N THR A 60 10.44 -14.03 2.61
CA THR A 60 10.66 -15.01 3.68
C THR A 60 9.68 -14.87 4.84
N ALA A 61 8.75 -13.92 4.77
CA ALA A 61 7.88 -13.50 5.86
C ALA A 61 8.68 -13.17 7.14
N GLN A 62 9.86 -12.57 7.00
CA GLN A 62 10.61 -12.06 8.16
C GLN A 62 10.38 -10.56 8.35
N TYR A 63 10.31 -9.84 7.24
CA TYR A 63 10.14 -8.40 7.21
C TYR A 63 8.75 -8.02 6.71
N TRP A 64 8.24 -6.90 7.20
CA TRP A 64 6.93 -6.40 6.82
C TRP A 64 6.86 -4.89 6.97
N CYS A 65 5.97 -4.28 6.20
CA CYS A 65 5.64 -2.86 6.27
C CYS A 65 4.13 -2.68 6.14
N ALA A 66 3.56 -1.75 6.88
CA ALA A 66 2.14 -1.45 6.92
C ALA A 66 1.91 0.07 6.97
N GLU A 67 0.88 0.57 6.30
CA GLU A 67 0.54 2.00 6.32
C GLU A 67 -0.87 2.22 6.86
N ASP A 68 -1.01 3.12 7.81
CA ASP A 68 -2.31 3.63 8.27
C ASP A 68 -2.80 4.76 7.33
N LYS A 69 -4.11 4.80 7.06
CA LYS A 69 -4.81 5.88 6.33
C LYS A 69 -4.63 7.26 6.97
N THR A 70 -4.41 7.30 8.28
CA THR A 70 -4.66 8.48 9.11
C THR A 70 -3.42 9.19 9.63
N GLY A 71 -2.22 8.67 9.32
CA GLY A 71 -0.97 9.30 9.70
C GLY A 71 0.11 9.22 8.62
N PRO A 72 1.23 9.94 8.78
CA PRO A 72 2.45 9.64 8.04
C PRO A 72 2.99 8.26 8.43
N THR A 73 2.54 7.68 9.55
CA THR A 73 3.11 6.50 10.18
C THR A 73 3.00 5.26 9.31
N VAL A 74 4.16 4.80 8.87
CA VAL A 74 4.38 3.41 8.47
C VAL A 74 4.68 2.63 9.75
N SER A 75 4.20 1.40 9.88
CA SER A 75 4.70 0.43 10.86
C SER A 75 5.55 -0.58 10.11
N TRP A 76 6.68 -1.00 10.66
CA TRP A 76 7.59 -1.90 9.97
C TRP A 76 8.37 -2.80 10.92
N ASN A 77 8.83 -3.91 10.38
CA ASN A 77 9.86 -4.75 10.96
C ASN A 77 10.94 -4.98 9.90
N THR A 78 12.09 -4.34 10.06
CA THR A 78 13.26 -4.44 9.17
C THR A 78 14.54 -4.42 10.02
N PRO A 79 15.69 -4.87 9.51
CA PRO A 79 16.92 -4.88 10.30
C PRO A 79 17.32 -3.47 10.77
N ASP A 80 17.54 -3.32 12.08
CA ASP A 80 17.93 -2.05 12.68
C ASP A 80 19.18 -1.46 12.01
N ASN A 81 19.15 -0.16 11.72
CA ASN A 81 20.23 0.56 11.02
C ASN A 81 20.57 0.02 9.61
N GLY A 82 19.76 -0.89 9.07
CA GLY A 82 19.83 -1.32 7.67
C GLY A 82 19.50 -0.17 6.69
N PRO A 83 19.78 -0.35 5.39
CA PRO A 83 19.49 0.67 4.37
C PRO A 83 18.01 1.10 4.35
N LEU A 84 17.09 0.14 4.42
CA LEU A 84 15.65 0.40 4.44
C LEU A 84 15.23 1.13 5.73
N ASP A 85 15.71 0.71 6.89
CA ASP A 85 15.43 1.37 8.17
C ASP A 85 15.93 2.82 8.17
N LYS A 86 17.12 3.10 7.61
CA LYS A 86 17.63 4.47 7.42
C LYS A 86 16.73 5.29 6.51
N LEU A 87 16.20 4.72 5.42
CA LEU A 87 15.30 5.43 4.51
C LEU A 87 13.96 5.76 5.18
N ILE A 88 13.42 4.84 6.00
CA ILE A 88 12.16 5.03 6.71
C ILE A 88 12.34 6.01 7.89
N ARG A 89 13.38 5.85 8.72
CA ARG A 89 13.60 6.64 9.95
C ARG A 89 14.29 7.99 9.72
N LYS A 90 15.32 8.03 8.87
CA LYS A 90 16.22 9.19 8.68
C LYS A 90 15.96 9.95 7.38
N GLY A 91 15.19 9.37 6.46
CA GLY A 91 15.03 9.84 5.09
C GLY A 91 13.66 10.46 4.77
N SER A 92 13.55 10.92 3.53
CA SER A 92 12.36 11.47 2.85
C SER A 92 11.11 10.57 2.85
N ALA A 93 11.15 9.38 3.44
CA ALA A 93 10.10 8.37 3.42
C ALA A 93 9.51 8.07 4.81
N THR A 94 9.52 9.04 5.73
CA THR A 94 8.72 8.98 6.98
C THR A 94 7.23 8.76 6.76
N SER A 95 6.79 8.73 5.49
CA SER A 95 5.44 8.44 5.02
C SER A 95 5.40 7.51 3.80
N GLY A 96 6.41 6.67 3.57
CA GLY A 96 6.58 5.96 2.30
C GLY A 96 5.70 4.72 2.05
N TRP A 97 5.46 4.40 0.77
CA TRP A 97 5.03 3.09 0.32
C TRP A 97 6.24 2.16 0.27
N VAL A 98 6.22 1.01 0.93
CA VAL A 98 7.30 0.02 0.91
C VAL A 98 6.73 -1.31 0.43
N THR A 99 7.34 -1.88 -0.61
CA THR A 99 7.04 -3.24 -1.07
C THR A 99 8.29 -4.07 -1.23
N PHE A 100 8.11 -5.38 -1.11
CA PHE A 100 9.16 -6.38 -1.24
C PHE A 100 8.95 -7.19 -2.53
N PRO A 101 9.99 -7.37 -3.37
CA PRO A 101 9.89 -8.18 -4.57
C PRO A 101 10.01 -9.67 -4.27
N ASP A 102 9.72 -10.50 -5.28
CA ASP A 102 10.16 -11.89 -5.29
C ASP A 102 11.69 -11.94 -5.45
N TYR A 103 12.33 -12.96 -4.88
CA TYR A 103 13.76 -13.19 -5.05
C TYR A 103 14.15 -14.63 -4.69
N ASP A 104 15.32 -15.03 -5.17
CA ASP A 104 15.93 -16.31 -4.86
C ASP A 104 16.45 -16.34 -3.42
N THR A 105 15.72 -17.05 -2.56
CA THR A 105 16.04 -17.21 -1.13
C THR A 105 17.31 -18.04 -0.87
N SER A 106 17.84 -18.75 -1.87
CA SER A 106 19.13 -19.45 -1.73
C SER A 106 20.32 -18.48 -1.71
N LYS A 107 20.13 -17.26 -2.23
CA LYS A 107 21.14 -16.21 -2.19
C LYS A 107 21.15 -15.61 -0.79
N ARG A 108 22.34 -15.56 -0.18
CA ARG A 108 22.51 -14.90 1.13
C ARG A 108 22.41 -13.39 0.93
N ILE A 109 21.35 -12.78 1.43
CA ILE A 109 21.13 -11.34 1.37
C ILE A 109 21.15 -10.78 2.79
N ALA A 110 21.97 -9.75 3.03
CA ALA A 110 22.13 -9.16 4.37
C ALA A 110 20.92 -8.29 4.78
N HIS A 111 20.17 -7.79 3.80
CA HIS A 111 19.02 -6.89 3.97
C HIS A 111 17.93 -7.27 2.96
N PRO A 112 16.64 -7.08 3.27
CA PRO A 112 15.60 -7.38 2.29
C PRO A 112 15.78 -6.53 1.02
N TYR A 113 15.44 -7.10 -0.14
CA TYR A 113 15.16 -6.30 -1.33
C TYR A 113 13.89 -5.48 -1.10
N TYR A 114 13.84 -4.25 -1.60
CA TYR A 114 12.70 -3.36 -1.40
C TYR A 114 12.55 -2.35 -2.54
N PHE A 115 11.33 -1.86 -2.69
CA PHE A 115 11.03 -0.58 -3.30
C PHE A 115 10.40 0.33 -2.24
N VAL A 116 10.85 1.58 -2.14
CA VAL A 116 10.23 2.59 -1.27
C VAL A 116 9.96 3.89 -2.02
N ALA A 117 8.73 4.40 -1.95
CA ALA A 117 8.34 5.71 -2.50
C ALA A 117 7.82 6.65 -1.43
N SER A 118 8.40 7.84 -1.33
CA SER A 118 7.96 8.92 -0.44
C SER A 118 6.63 9.50 -0.89
N LYS A 119 5.64 9.57 0.00
CA LYS A 119 4.41 10.32 -0.27
C LYS A 119 4.64 11.82 -0.35
N THR A 120 5.55 12.36 0.47
CA THR A 120 5.75 13.81 0.60
C THR A 120 6.53 14.39 -0.58
N THR A 121 7.58 13.68 -1.01
CA THR A 121 8.49 14.20 -2.06
C THR A 121 8.24 13.59 -3.43
N GLY A 122 7.46 12.51 -3.52
CA GLY A 122 7.30 11.71 -4.74
C GLY A 122 8.56 10.95 -5.15
N LYS A 123 9.70 11.15 -4.46
CA LYS A 123 10.95 10.45 -4.73
C LYS A 123 10.86 9.01 -4.24
N TRP A 124 11.51 8.11 -4.97
CA TRP A 124 11.62 6.71 -4.57
C TRP A 124 13.08 6.27 -4.53
N ALA A 125 13.30 5.18 -3.81
CA ALA A 125 14.57 4.46 -3.74
C ALA A 125 14.27 2.96 -3.78
N MET A 126 15.21 2.17 -4.26
CA MET A 126 15.02 0.74 -4.36
C MET A 126 16.33 -0.03 -4.21
N LEU A 127 16.21 -1.26 -3.77
CA LEU A 127 17.21 -2.31 -3.85
C LEU A 127 16.45 -3.52 -4.38
N LEU A 128 16.63 -3.88 -5.65
CA LEU A 128 15.89 -4.99 -6.28
C LEU A 128 16.88 -6.03 -6.86
N PRO A 129 16.44 -7.28 -7.08
CA PRO A 129 17.19 -8.24 -7.89
C PRO A 129 17.43 -7.73 -9.31
N ASP A 130 18.49 -8.24 -9.95
CA ASP A 130 18.96 -7.77 -11.26
C ASP A 130 17.90 -7.83 -12.36
N ASP A 131 17.06 -8.88 -12.36
CA ASP A 131 16.02 -9.06 -13.37
C ASP A 131 15.03 -7.89 -13.37
N TYR A 132 14.59 -7.45 -12.19
CA TYR A 132 13.72 -6.28 -12.06
C TYR A 132 14.43 -4.99 -12.50
N MET A 133 15.73 -4.86 -12.17
CA MET A 133 16.52 -3.70 -12.59
C MET A 133 16.65 -3.63 -14.12
N ASN A 134 16.75 -4.78 -14.79
CA ASN A 134 16.80 -4.85 -16.25
C ASN A 134 15.45 -4.47 -16.87
N THR A 135 14.34 -4.98 -16.35
CA THR A 135 13.00 -4.58 -16.82
C THR A 135 12.75 -3.08 -16.65
N ILE A 136 13.19 -2.47 -15.54
CA ILE A 136 13.06 -1.02 -15.34
C ILE A 136 13.86 -0.24 -16.41
N LYS A 137 15.06 -0.70 -16.78
CA LYS A 137 15.85 -0.08 -17.85
C LYS A 137 15.13 -0.18 -19.20
N GLU A 138 14.53 -1.32 -19.50
CA GLU A 138 13.75 -1.53 -20.72
C GLU A 138 12.52 -0.61 -20.79
N ILE A 139 11.78 -0.48 -19.69
CA ILE A 139 10.64 0.46 -19.60
C ILE A 139 11.12 1.90 -19.84
N LYS A 140 12.24 2.29 -19.21
CA LYS A 140 12.85 3.62 -19.37
C LYS A 140 13.40 3.90 -20.76
N ALA A 141 13.61 2.88 -21.59
CA ALA A 141 13.96 3.06 -23.00
C ALA A 141 12.74 3.48 -23.85
N HIS A 142 11.53 3.13 -23.41
CA HIS A 142 10.27 3.42 -24.13
C HIS A 142 9.52 4.62 -23.53
N ILE A 143 9.77 4.94 -22.26
CA ILE A 143 9.20 6.08 -21.55
C ILE A 143 10.35 6.96 -21.10
N PRO A 144 10.37 8.28 -21.43
CA PRO A 144 11.44 9.16 -21.01
C PRO A 144 11.72 9.00 -19.52
N SER A 145 13.00 8.81 -19.16
CA SER A 145 13.39 8.50 -17.77
C SER A 145 12.88 9.56 -16.79
N SER A 146 12.88 10.84 -17.18
CA SER A 146 12.29 11.93 -16.39
C SER A 146 10.78 11.80 -16.17
N THR A 147 10.04 11.22 -17.12
CA THR A 147 8.61 10.95 -16.96
C THR A 147 8.39 9.75 -16.06
N PHE A 148 9.12 8.65 -16.25
CA PHE A 148 9.00 7.46 -15.39
C PHE A 148 9.36 7.78 -13.95
N ASP A 149 10.54 8.36 -13.71
CA ASP A 149 11.08 8.62 -12.38
C ASP A 149 10.18 9.54 -11.55
N ASN A 150 9.53 10.52 -12.20
CA ASN A 150 8.60 11.44 -11.55
C ASN A 150 7.15 10.94 -11.47
N SER A 151 6.80 9.83 -12.15
CA SER A 151 5.41 9.34 -12.21
C SER A 151 5.17 8.05 -11.44
N VAL A 152 6.19 7.24 -11.17
CA VAL A 152 6.04 6.01 -10.37
C VAL A 152 5.62 6.35 -8.95
N LYS A 153 4.45 5.86 -8.56
CA LYS A 153 3.90 6.02 -7.22
C LYS A 153 4.17 4.81 -6.34
N TRP A 154 3.99 3.61 -6.88
CA TRP A 154 4.26 2.34 -6.20
C TRP A 154 4.42 1.20 -7.19
N ILE A 155 5.02 0.10 -6.71
CA ILE A 155 5.16 -1.15 -7.45
C ILE A 155 4.53 -2.27 -6.63
N LEU A 156 3.68 -3.07 -7.27
CA LEU A 156 3.21 -4.36 -6.76
C LEU A 156 4.09 -5.44 -7.35
N PHE A 157 4.59 -6.34 -6.51
CA PHE A 157 5.37 -7.50 -6.96
C PHE A 157 4.56 -8.78 -6.78
N GLY A 158 4.74 -9.69 -7.72
CA GLY A 158 4.23 -11.05 -7.70
C GLY A 158 5.35 -12.04 -7.97
N THR A 159 5.01 -13.31 -7.91
CA THR A 159 5.96 -14.40 -8.21
C THR A 159 6.45 -14.37 -9.66
N ALA A 160 7.60 -15.00 -9.89
CA ALA A 160 8.12 -15.29 -11.22
C ALA A 160 8.37 -14.06 -12.10
N GLY A 161 8.80 -12.96 -11.47
CA GLY A 161 9.12 -11.72 -12.16
C GLY A 161 7.90 -10.87 -12.50
N THR A 162 6.68 -11.26 -12.11
CA THR A 162 5.49 -10.41 -12.30
C THR A 162 5.57 -9.17 -11.44
N HIS A 163 5.30 -8.01 -12.02
CA HIS A 163 5.20 -6.76 -11.27
C HIS A 163 4.37 -5.70 -12.02
N VAL A 164 3.73 -4.82 -11.25
CA VAL A 164 2.82 -3.78 -11.76
C VAL A 164 3.25 -2.43 -11.20
N TYR A 165 3.54 -1.50 -12.10
CA TYR A 165 3.92 -0.12 -11.77
C TYR A 165 2.68 0.75 -11.80
N GLN A 166 2.33 1.36 -10.67
CA GLN A 166 1.34 2.42 -10.67
C GLN A 166 2.02 3.74 -10.99
N LEU A 167 1.62 4.35 -12.12
CA LEU A 167 2.08 5.68 -12.53
C LEU A 167 1.03 6.76 -12.17
N THR A 168 1.33 8.02 -12.49
CA THR A 168 0.37 9.13 -12.30
C THR A 168 -0.88 9.00 -13.16
N ASN A 169 -0.75 8.48 -14.40
CA ASN A 169 -1.82 8.47 -15.42
C ASN A 169 -2.14 7.06 -15.96
N GLY A 170 -2.08 6.04 -15.09
CA GLY A 170 -2.33 4.65 -15.45
C GLY A 170 -1.33 3.73 -14.77
N TYR A 171 -1.23 2.50 -15.24
CA TYR A 171 -0.28 1.52 -14.73
C TYR A 171 0.41 0.80 -15.89
N ILE A 172 1.58 0.20 -15.61
CA ILE A 172 2.33 -0.63 -16.54
C ILE A 172 2.47 -2.01 -15.90
N THR A 173 2.34 -3.05 -16.71
CA THR A 173 2.48 -4.43 -16.24
C THR A 173 3.70 -5.06 -16.91
N SER A 174 4.46 -5.82 -16.13
CA SER A 174 5.44 -6.77 -16.62
C SER A 174 5.05 -8.13 -16.06
N LEU A 175 4.70 -9.03 -16.96
CA LEU A 175 4.12 -10.33 -16.63
C LEU A 175 5.20 -11.40 -16.77
N GLY A 176 5.38 -12.22 -15.74
CA GLY A 176 6.23 -13.40 -15.80
C GLY A 176 5.75 -14.39 -16.86
N GLU A 177 6.62 -15.30 -17.29
CA GLU A 177 6.33 -16.33 -18.31
C GLU A 177 5.02 -17.10 -18.04
N GLN A 178 4.75 -17.40 -16.77
CA GLN A 178 3.58 -18.13 -16.27
C GLN A 178 2.26 -17.38 -16.49
N HIS A 179 2.33 -16.08 -16.81
CA HIS A 179 1.20 -15.20 -17.05
C HIS A 179 1.11 -14.77 -18.52
N LYS A 180 1.86 -15.39 -19.44
CA LYS A 180 1.78 -15.04 -20.87
C LYS A 180 0.48 -15.47 -21.55
N ASP A 181 -0.24 -16.42 -20.95
CA ASP A 181 -1.55 -16.82 -21.44
C ASP A 181 -2.59 -15.72 -21.15
N HIS A 182 -3.20 -15.17 -22.20
CA HIS A 182 -4.31 -14.21 -22.09
C HIS A 182 -5.54 -14.77 -21.37
N SER A 183 -5.63 -16.09 -21.24
CA SER A 183 -6.68 -16.75 -20.47
C SER A 183 -6.46 -16.64 -18.94
N HIS A 184 -5.23 -16.34 -18.51
CA HIS A 184 -4.82 -16.29 -17.11
C HIS A 184 -5.65 -15.25 -16.32
N PRO A 185 -6.18 -15.59 -15.13
CA PRO A 185 -7.10 -14.72 -14.39
C PRO A 185 -6.54 -13.32 -14.08
N LEU A 186 -5.27 -13.21 -13.68
CA LEU A 186 -4.61 -11.92 -13.46
C LEU A 186 -4.57 -11.05 -14.72
N VAL A 187 -4.27 -11.67 -15.88
CA VAL A 187 -4.15 -10.97 -17.16
C VAL A 187 -5.50 -10.43 -17.60
N LYS A 188 -6.55 -11.24 -17.51
CA LYS A 188 -7.93 -10.79 -17.77
C LYS A 188 -8.32 -9.62 -16.88
N ALA A 189 -8.01 -9.69 -15.59
CA ALA A 189 -8.32 -8.62 -14.64
C ALA A 189 -7.59 -7.31 -14.97
N LEU A 190 -6.35 -7.37 -15.43
CA LEU A 190 -5.58 -6.19 -15.86
C LEU A 190 -6.12 -5.65 -17.20
N MET A 191 -6.26 -6.49 -18.23
CA MET A 191 -6.73 -6.08 -19.56
C MET A 191 -8.11 -5.42 -19.54
N GLU A 192 -8.99 -5.79 -18.60
CA GLU A 192 -10.32 -5.17 -18.44
C GLU A 192 -10.26 -3.66 -18.19
N TYR A 193 -9.20 -3.15 -17.57
CA TYR A 193 -9.02 -1.73 -17.24
C TYR A 193 -7.80 -1.10 -17.92
N ASP A 194 -7.24 -1.76 -18.92
CA ASP A 194 -6.14 -1.25 -19.71
C ASP A 194 -6.68 -0.64 -21.01
N PRO A 195 -6.48 0.66 -21.28
CA PRO A 195 -6.96 1.31 -22.51
C PRO A 195 -6.42 0.67 -23.80
N ASP A 196 -5.26 0.01 -23.75
CA ASP A 196 -4.66 -0.62 -24.93
C ASP A 196 -5.38 -1.95 -25.29
N PHE A 197 -6.12 -2.54 -24.35
CA PHE A 197 -6.91 -3.77 -24.54
C PHE A 197 -8.43 -3.56 -24.48
N ASN A 198 -8.88 -2.55 -23.75
CA ASN A 198 -10.28 -2.16 -23.63
C ASN A 198 -10.48 -0.69 -24.04
N PRO A 199 -10.84 -0.43 -25.31
CA PRO A 199 -11.01 0.94 -25.82
C PRO A 199 -12.12 1.77 -25.16
N SER A 200 -13.00 1.14 -24.36
CA SER A 200 -14.03 1.85 -23.58
C SER A 200 -13.48 2.52 -22.32
N VAL A 201 -12.23 2.20 -21.94
CA VAL A 201 -11.54 2.75 -20.77
C VAL A 201 -10.63 3.89 -21.20
N GLY A 202 -10.79 5.06 -20.59
CA GLY A 202 -9.87 6.17 -20.78
C GLY A 202 -8.51 5.92 -20.12
N ARG A 203 -7.43 6.46 -20.71
CA ARG A 203 -6.10 6.41 -20.08
C ARG A 203 -6.12 7.13 -18.72
N GLY A 204 -5.66 6.44 -17.67
CA GLY A 204 -5.70 6.95 -16.30
C GLY A 204 -7.11 7.03 -15.69
N GLU A 205 -8.12 6.49 -16.35
CA GLU A 205 -9.48 6.41 -15.79
C GLU A 205 -9.53 5.43 -14.62
N TRP A 206 -8.86 4.29 -14.71
CA TRP A 206 -8.78 3.29 -13.66
C TRP A 206 -7.35 3.12 -13.17
N MET A 207 -7.20 3.11 -11.84
CA MET A 207 -5.92 3.01 -11.15
C MET A 207 -5.94 1.84 -10.17
N ILE A 208 -4.80 1.21 -9.95
CA ILE A 208 -4.66 0.12 -8.99
C ILE A 208 -4.28 0.71 -7.64
N ASP A 209 -5.13 0.49 -6.64
CA ASP A 209 -4.93 0.98 -5.30
C ASP A 209 -3.87 0.18 -4.54
N LYS A 210 -3.25 0.85 -3.57
CA LYS A 210 -2.24 0.33 -2.65
C LYS A 210 -2.69 -0.87 -1.81
N GLY A 211 -3.99 -1.03 -1.57
CA GLY A 211 -4.52 -2.22 -0.88
C GLY A 211 -4.49 -3.51 -1.72
N SER A 212 -3.97 -3.45 -2.95
CA SER A 212 -3.82 -4.60 -3.84
C SER A 212 -2.61 -5.46 -3.47
N SER A 213 -2.67 -6.75 -3.78
CA SER A 213 -1.61 -7.73 -3.54
C SER A 213 -1.59 -8.77 -4.66
N ILE A 214 -0.40 -9.16 -5.08
CA ILE A 214 -0.17 -10.31 -5.96
C ILE A 214 0.66 -11.31 -5.15
N SER A 215 0.32 -12.59 -5.21
CA SER A 215 1.04 -13.60 -4.45
C SER A 215 2.48 -13.71 -4.93
N LEU A 216 3.41 -13.72 -3.98
CA LEU A 216 4.83 -14.01 -4.20
C LEU A 216 5.10 -15.53 -4.22
N HIS A 217 4.09 -16.37 -4.00
CA HIS A 217 4.21 -17.83 -3.95
C HIS A 217 3.56 -18.52 -5.14
N ASP A 218 2.31 -18.15 -5.48
CA ASP A 218 1.52 -18.80 -6.52
C ASP A 218 0.98 -17.76 -7.51
N HIS A 219 1.38 -17.91 -8.77
CA HIS A 219 1.06 -17.00 -9.86
C HIS A 219 -0.45 -16.83 -10.10
N ARG A 220 -1.28 -17.78 -9.67
CA ARG A 220 -2.73 -17.70 -9.87
C ARG A 220 -3.37 -16.69 -8.92
N TYR A 221 -2.79 -16.47 -7.74
CA TYR A 221 -3.46 -15.75 -6.66
C TYR A 221 -3.12 -14.25 -6.62
N PHE A 222 -4.17 -13.44 -6.54
CA PHE A 222 -4.08 -11.98 -6.45
C PHE A 222 -5.35 -11.39 -5.86
N PHE A 223 -5.23 -10.16 -5.37
CA PHE A 223 -6.32 -9.25 -5.05
C PHE A 223 -5.99 -7.87 -5.61
N LEU A 224 -6.74 -7.41 -6.59
CA LEU A 224 -6.57 -6.08 -7.20
C LEU A 224 -7.78 -5.20 -6.89
N LYS A 225 -7.51 -4.00 -6.40
CA LYS A 225 -8.49 -2.94 -6.20
C LYS A 225 -8.31 -1.88 -7.28
N PHE A 226 -9.23 -1.82 -8.22
CA PHE A 226 -9.29 -0.78 -9.24
C PHE A 226 -10.16 0.37 -8.76
N THR A 227 -9.67 1.60 -8.86
CA THR A 227 -10.41 2.83 -8.49
C THR A 227 -10.54 3.73 -9.70
N ASN A 228 -11.77 4.09 -10.04
CA ASN A 228 -12.05 5.04 -11.11
C ASN A 228 -11.73 6.46 -10.62
N THR A 229 -10.85 7.16 -11.33
CA THR A 229 -10.33 8.47 -10.90
C THR A 229 -11.38 9.56 -10.93
N ARG A 230 -12.38 9.45 -11.82
CA ARG A 230 -13.48 10.41 -11.98
C ARG A 230 -14.61 10.16 -10.99
N THR A 231 -15.12 8.94 -10.95
CA THR A 231 -16.32 8.58 -10.15
C THR A 231 -15.99 8.14 -8.73
N LYS A 232 -14.70 7.90 -8.42
CA LYS A 232 -14.21 7.33 -7.16
C LYS A 232 -14.76 5.93 -6.84
N ARG A 233 -15.47 5.31 -7.78
CA ARG A 233 -15.95 3.93 -7.64
C ARG A 233 -14.77 2.97 -7.59
N SER A 234 -14.87 1.99 -6.72
CA SER A 234 -13.90 0.91 -6.59
C SER A 234 -14.49 -0.39 -7.14
N GLN A 235 -13.69 -1.17 -7.85
CA GLN A 235 -14.01 -2.53 -8.26
C GLN A 235 -12.89 -3.46 -7.81
N PHE A 236 -13.27 -4.63 -7.31
CA PHE A 236 -12.34 -5.65 -6.84
C PHE A 236 -12.28 -6.79 -7.83
N LYS A 237 -11.08 -7.23 -8.17
CA LYS A 237 -10.82 -8.43 -8.97
C LYS A 237 -9.85 -9.28 -8.20
N TYR A 238 -10.19 -10.53 -7.96
CA TYR A 238 -9.33 -11.43 -7.20
C TYR A 238 -9.47 -12.86 -7.69
N CYS A 239 -8.40 -13.61 -7.49
CA CYS A 239 -8.40 -15.06 -7.48
C CYS A 239 -7.65 -15.43 -6.20
N LEU A 240 -8.33 -16.02 -5.23
CA LEU A 240 -7.75 -16.31 -3.93
C LEU A 240 -7.69 -17.83 -3.72
N PRO A 241 -6.85 -18.33 -2.80
CA PRO A 241 -7.00 -19.69 -2.30
C PRO A 241 -8.46 -19.95 -1.86
N PRO A 242 -9.04 -21.14 -2.12
CA PRO A 242 -10.47 -21.38 -1.86
C PRO A 242 -10.92 -21.04 -0.43
N HIS A 243 -10.08 -21.33 0.57
CA HIS A 243 -10.38 -21.00 1.96
C HIS A 243 -10.41 -19.49 2.22
N LEU A 244 -9.58 -18.71 1.54
CA LEU A 244 -9.59 -17.25 1.61
C LEU A 244 -10.75 -16.63 0.84
N GLU A 245 -11.13 -17.23 -0.30
CA GLU A 245 -12.28 -16.80 -1.08
C GLU A 245 -13.58 -16.95 -0.28
N GLN A 246 -13.79 -18.10 0.37
CA GLN A 246 -14.91 -18.26 1.29
C GLN A 246 -14.83 -17.23 2.43
N LYS A 247 -13.63 -17.02 3.00
CA LYS A 247 -13.47 -16.15 4.16
C LYS A 247 -13.75 -14.68 3.85
N ILE A 248 -13.30 -14.18 2.70
CA ILE A 248 -13.56 -12.79 2.31
C ILE A 248 -15.04 -12.55 2.10
N GLU A 249 -15.78 -13.50 1.53
CA GLU A 249 -17.24 -13.40 1.36
C GLU A 249 -17.98 -13.35 2.70
N GLU A 250 -17.59 -14.22 3.65
CA GLU A 250 -18.14 -14.22 5.01
C GLU A 250 -17.91 -12.86 5.69
N MET A 251 -16.67 -12.36 5.65
CA MET A 251 -16.33 -11.10 6.30
C MET A 251 -16.98 -9.89 5.63
N ILE A 252 -17.16 -9.91 4.29
CA ILE A 252 -17.90 -8.87 3.56
C ILE A 252 -19.36 -8.83 4.02
N LYS A 253 -20.02 -9.99 4.17
CA LYS A 253 -21.42 -10.05 4.64
C LYS A 253 -21.56 -9.40 6.02
N VAL A 254 -20.62 -9.67 6.93
CA VAL A 254 -20.62 -9.05 8.26
C VAL A 254 -20.33 -7.55 8.17
N ALA A 255 -19.34 -7.13 7.36
CA ALA A 255 -19.00 -5.72 7.14
C ALA A 255 -20.14 -4.90 6.47
N GLN A 256 -21.07 -5.57 5.80
CA GLN A 256 -22.26 -4.96 5.23
C GLN A 256 -23.43 -4.86 6.21
N SER A 257 -23.36 -5.53 7.37
CA SER A 257 -24.42 -5.45 8.37
C SER A 257 -24.56 -4.01 8.92
N PRO A 258 -25.79 -3.55 9.23
CA PRO A 258 -25.99 -2.20 9.76
C PRO A 258 -25.18 -1.91 11.02
N ALA A 259 -25.15 -2.86 11.96
CA ALA A 259 -24.40 -2.73 13.21
C ALA A 259 -22.90 -2.49 12.96
N GLU A 260 -22.28 -3.25 12.06
CA GLU A 260 -20.87 -3.10 11.74
C GLU A 260 -20.59 -1.78 10.99
N ARG A 261 -21.53 -1.31 10.15
CA ARG A 261 -21.42 -0.01 9.49
C ARG A 261 -21.49 1.15 10.49
N ASP A 262 -22.38 1.07 11.47
CA ASP A 262 -22.52 2.10 12.51
C ASP A 262 -21.24 2.19 13.38
N GLU A 263 -20.70 1.04 13.75
CA GLU A 263 -19.43 0.96 14.48
C GLU A 263 -18.25 1.52 13.69
N VAL A 264 -18.13 1.18 12.40
CA VAL A 264 -17.10 1.75 11.52
C VAL A 264 -17.26 3.27 11.39
N ALA A 265 -18.49 3.77 11.27
CA ALA A 265 -18.77 5.20 11.20
C ALA A 265 -18.34 5.90 12.49
N PHE A 266 -18.63 5.30 13.65
CA PHE A 266 -18.21 5.80 14.96
C PHE A 266 -16.68 5.84 15.10
N ASP A 267 -15.99 4.75 14.77
CA ASP A 267 -14.51 4.68 14.79
C ASP A 267 -13.89 5.78 13.91
N ASN A 268 -14.45 6.01 12.71
CA ASN A 268 -13.98 7.04 11.79
C ASN A 268 -14.19 8.46 12.35
N GLN A 269 -15.28 8.70 13.08
CA GLN A 269 -15.52 9.97 13.76
C GLN A 269 -14.50 10.21 14.88
N LEU A 270 -14.22 9.20 15.71
CA LEU A 270 -13.23 9.30 16.79
C LEU A 270 -11.84 9.64 16.25
N VAL A 271 -11.43 8.99 15.16
CA VAL A 271 -10.15 9.29 14.49
C VAL A 271 -10.11 10.72 13.98
N THR A 272 -11.20 11.19 13.40
CA THR A 272 -11.30 12.56 12.89
C THR A 272 -11.18 13.59 14.02
N LEU A 273 -11.88 13.35 15.14
CA LEU A 273 -11.79 14.19 16.35
C LEU A 273 -10.38 14.18 16.95
N GLY A 274 -9.74 13.01 17.03
CA GLY A 274 -8.37 12.88 17.51
C GLY A 274 -7.35 13.65 16.66
N LYS A 275 -7.53 13.69 15.33
CA LYS A 275 -6.71 14.53 14.44
C LYS A 275 -6.90 16.02 14.72
N PHE A 276 -8.14 16.48 14.94
CA PHE A 276 -8.40 17.87 15.30
C PHE A 276 -7.72 18.25 16.60
N GLN A 277 -7.78 17.38 17.61
CA GLN A 277 -7.14 17.64 18.89
C GLN A 277 -5.60 17.67 18.78
N HIS A 278 -5.02 16.78 17.98
CA HIS A 278 -3.58 16.81 17.69
C HIS A 278 -3.16 18.08 16.94
N ALA A 279 -3.91 18.48 15.91
CA ALA A 279 -3.64 19.71 15.15
C ALA A 279 -3.80 20.98 16.02
N HIS A 280 -4.81 21.02 16.87
CA HIS A 280 -5.02 22.11 17.84
C HIS A 280 -3.86 22.20 18.84
N ASN A 281 -3.37 21.07 19.36
CA ASN A 281 -2.22 21.04 20.27
C ASN A 281 -0.91 21.44 19.58
N MET A 282 -0.74 21.13 18.30
CA MET A 282 0.39 21.59 17.48
C MET A 282 0.34 23.10 17.28
N MET A 283 -0.80 23.65 16.84
CA MET A 283 -0.99 25.11 16.68
C MET A 283 -0.78 25.88 17.97
N ARG A 284 -1.24 25.34 19.12
CA ARG A 284 -0.99 25.96 20.42
C ARG A 284 0.49 26.00 20.78
N ARG A 285 1.25 24.94 20.49
CA ARG A 285 2.70 24.90 20.71
C ARG A 285 3.45 25.88 19.80
N GLU A 286 3.05 26.03 18.54
CA GLU A 286 3.64 27.03 17.63
C GLU A 286 3.39 28.46 18.14
N LEU A 287 2.16 28.77 18.57
CA LEU A 287 1.83 30.06 19.18
C LEU A 287 2.57 30.31 20.50
N GLU A 288 2.83 29.27 21.30
CA GLU A 288 3.62 29.40 22.53
C GLU A 288 5.11 29.62 22.23
N ILE A 289 5.65 29.06 21.15
CA ILE A 289 7.04 29.29 20.70
C ILE A 289 7.23 30.72 20.18
N ASP A 290 6.28 31.25 19.41
CA ASP A 290 6.34 32.63 18.91
C ASP A 290 6.27 33.65 20.05
N ASN A 291 5.52 33.36 21.12
CA ASN A 291 5.45 34.22 22.31
C ASN A 291 6.73 34.17 23.18
N VAL A 292 7.56 33.13 23.07
CA VAL A 292 8.84 33.04 23.78
C VAL A 292 9.94 33.79 23.03
N PHE A 293 9.85 33.90 21.70
CA PHE A 293 10.81 34.68 20.89
C PHE A 293 10.61 36.19 20.95
N ASP A 294 9.42 36.68 21.32
CA ASP A 294 9.14 38.11 21.47
C ASP A 294 9.54 38.68 22.86
N GLY A 295 10.01 37.81 23.78
CA GLY A 295 10.47 38.19 25.11
C GLY A 295 11.89 38.77 25.19
N ALA A 296 12.69 38.65 24.12
CA ALA A 296 14.10 39.06 24.11
C ALA A 296 14.40 40.32 23.28
N SER A 297 13.44 40.84 22.50
CA SER A 297 13.59 42.11 21.80
C SER A 297 12.27 42.87 21.88
N GLY A 298 12.18 43.92 22.70
CA GLY A 298 10.98 44.75 22.85
C GLY A 298 10.61 45.54 21.59
N ARG A 299 10.30 44.87 20.46
CA ARG A 299 9.80 45.44 19.22
C ARG A 299 8.65 44.58 18.71
N ARG A 300 7.43 45.04 18.97
CA ARG A 300 6.22 44.53 18.32
C ARG A 300 6.33 44.73 16.81
N HIS A 301 6.51 43.65 16.07
CA HIS A 301 6.21 43.63 14.64
C HIS A 301 4.73 43.24 14.45
N ILE A 302 3.90 44.25 14.17
CA ILE A 302 2.53 44.02 13.72
C ILE A 302 2.61 43.56 12.26
N PHE A 303 2.37 42.27 12.00
CA PHE A 303 2.13 41.78 10.65
C PHE A 303 0.65 42.00 10.30
N HIS A 304 0.40 42.92 9.36
CA HIS A 304 -0.88 43.01 8.67
C HIS A 304 -0.89 41.95 7.56
N TYR A 305 -1.77 40.96 7.66
CA TYR A 305 -2.09 40.06 6.55
C TYR A 305 -3.18 40.71 5.68
N TYR A 306 -2.88 40.87 4.39
CA TYR A 306 -3.86 41.02 3.31
C TYR A 306 -4.02 39.68 2.59
#